data_AF-A0A9R1PA64-F1
#
_entry.id   AF-A0A9R1PA64-F1
#
_cell.length_a   1.000
_cell.length_b   1.000
_cell.length_c   1.000
_cell.angle_alpha   90.00
_cell.angle_beta   90.00
_cell.angle_gamma   90.00
#
_symmetry.space_group_name_H-M   'P 1'
#
loop_
_entity.id
_entity.type
_entity.pdbx_description
1 polymer ?
#
loop_
_entity_poly.entity_id
_entity_poly.type
_entity_poly.pdbx_seq_one_letter_code
_entity_poly.pdbx_strand_id
1 'polypeptide(L)'
;MRRFLNLGLYDGYKRLYLLRRVDLSKTDFFHRTAEEAAEHGKVLPTLTPAKARATNRRRICNTQDLATAEAAAPKIGPPKPELLMGPPQISPCLGSHHLVHFFPTASESKVVLGDRGNRMLRFNILDGSRYIDTLPCLHGVKEMPMVVSVPSTDLHLRDGDDTGDLYIIDGLLHPDKAEVRPQFEALVWRGSRPSTLSSRFWHCDILPLPPWISHHEHAMVFGHALVGDSICFSICGAEGTGTYCFHIATREWSKAGDWLMPFDGKADYAPELGLWFGVSNNLPCAADLSGVVRGEELSPDKMRIWARDDLPEEWQPKSLHNPCIVSLGSGRFIVVDFLNAMKFNKEWNEMESVKEFALFAGMEVAYSNGKGKGTMHGLRMMKHKSRRYMFNNQQRIEAVL
;
A
#
# COMPACT_ATOMS: atom_id res chain seq x y z
N MET A 1 -3.66 5.88 -16.89
CA MET A 1 -2.86 4.65 -16.73
C MET A 1 -1.53 5.04 -16.14
N ARG A 2 -1.12 4.40 -15.05
CA ARG A 2 0.11 4.70 -14.32
C ARG A 2 1.33 4.26 -15.12
N ARG A 3 2.35 5.10 -15.20
CA ARG A 3 3.61 4.83 -15.92
C ARG A 3 4.77 4.54 -14.98
N PHE A 4 4.76 5.12 -13.78
CA PHE A 4 5.86 5.02 -12.84
C PHE A 4 5.40 4.37 -11.53
N LEU A 5 6.28 3.56 -10.96
CA LEU A 5 6.16 3.07 -9.59
C LEU A 5 7.24 3.73 -8.75
N ASN A 6 6.83 4.40 -7.67
CA ASN A 6 7.78 5.07 -6.78
C ASN A 6 8.24 4.09 -5.69
N LEU A 7 9.54 4.03 -5.45
CA LEU A 7 10.15 3.19 -4.42
C LEU A 7 10.86 4.09 -3.41
N GLY A 8 10.37 4.11 -2.17
CA GLY A 8 11.08 4.69 -1.04
C GLY A 8 12.02 3.65 -0.44
N LEU A 9 13.31 3.95 -0.33
CA LEU A 9 14.31 3.05 0.21
C LEU A 9 15.14 3.71 1.31
N TYR A 10 15.61 2.90 2.24
CA TYR A 10 16.70 3.24 3.14
C TYR A 10 17.94 2.42 2.77
N ASP A 11 19.09 3.09 2.67
CA ASP A 11 20.40 2.49 2.47
C ASP A 11 21.18 2.61 3.79
N GLY A 12 21.25 1.52 4.55
CA GLY A 12 21.89 1.49 5.86
C GLY A 12 23.41 1.66 5.80
N TYR A 13 24.04 1.33 4.68
CA TYR A 13 25.48 1.50 4.50
C TYR A 13 25.84 2.96 4.34
N LYS A 14 25.10 3.67 3.47
CA LYS A 14 25.28 5.12 3.28
C LYS A 14 24.56 5.95 4.34
N ARG A 15 23.65 5.34 5.10
CA ARG A 15 22.70 5.99 6.01
C ARG A 15 21.87 7.06 5.31
N LEU A 16 21.35 6.75 4.11
CA LEU A 16 20.57 7.69 3.29
C LEU A 16 19.20 7.12 2.94
N TYR A 17 18.23 8.01 2.77
CA TYR A 17 16.95 7.72 2.15
C TYR A 17 17.00 8.03 0.66
N LEU A 18 16.39 7.18 -0.15
CA LEU A 18 16.35 7.30 -1.60
C LEU A 18 14.92 7.17 -2.10
N LEU A 19 14.54 8.03 -3.03
CA LEU A 19 13.36 7.81 -3.87
C LEU A 19 13.84 7.34 -5.24
N ARG A 20 13.39 6.18 -5.70
CA ARG A 20 13.64 5.68 -7.07
C ARG A 20 12.32 5.57 -7.81
N ARG A 21 12.35 5.72 -9.13
CA ARG A 21 11.16 5.54 -9.98
C ARG A 21 11.42 4.43 -10.98
N VAL A 22 10.57 3.41 -10.97
CA VAL A 22 10.58 2.33 -11.96
C VAL A 22 9.67 2.74 -13.11
N ASP A 23 10.24 2.90 -14.32
CA ASP A 23 9.47 3.13 -15.54
C ASP A 23 8.88 1.80 -16.01
N LEU A 24 7.56 1.66 -15.88
CA LEU A 24 6.83 0.44 -16.21
C LEU A 24 6.84 0.15 -17.72
N SER A 25 7.05 1.18 -18.56
CA SER A 25 7.17 1.00 -20.01
C SER A 25 8.48 0.31 -20.42
N LYS A 26 9.52 0.38 -19.58
CA LYS A 26 10.85 -0.17 -19.86
C LYS A 26 11.13 -1.52 -19.19
N THR A 27 10.35 -1.88 -18.18
CA THR A 27 10.59 -3.06 -17.34
C THR A 27 9.87 -4.33 -17.83
N ASP A 28 8.97 -4.19 -18.81
CA ASP A 28 8.29 -5.28 -19.52
C ASP A 28 7.63 -6.29 -18.56
N PHE A 29 6.68 -5.81 -17.75
CA PHE A 29 5.89 -6.63 -16.81
C PHE A 29 4.71 -7.35 -17.45
N PHE A 30 4.27 -6.89 -18.61
CA PHE A 30 3.08 -7.38 -19.30
C PHE A 30 3.47 -8.00 -20.64
N HIS A 31 2.65 -8.94 -21.09
CA HIS A 31 2.73 -9.44 -22.46
C HIS A 31 2.17 -8.37 -23.41
N ARG A 32 2.69 -8.27 -24.63
CA ARG A 32 2.36 -7.15 -25.52
C ARG A 32 1.00 -7.34 -26.18
N THR A 33 0.64 -8.59 -26.46
CA THR A 33 -0.61 -8.95 -27.12
C THR A 33 -1.45 -9.88 -26.25
N ALA A 34 -2.74 -9.96 -26.57
CA ALA A 34 -3.66 -10.86 -25.88
C ALA A 34 -3.32 -12.33 -26.15
N GLU A 35 -2.78 -12.66 -27.33
CA GLU A 35 -2.33 -14.00 -27.68
C GLU A 35 -1.13 -14.42 -26.83
N GLU A 36 -0.11 -13.55 -26.72
CA GLU A 36 1.05 -13.81 -25.84
C GLU A 36 0.62 -13.97 -24.39
N ALA A 37 -0.34 -13.15 -23.93
CA ALA A 37 -0.88 -13.24 -22.57
C ALA A 37 -1.65 -14.54 -22.36
N ALA A 38 -2.43 -15.00 -23.35
CA ALA A 38 -3.16 -16.27 -23.27
C ALA A 38 -2.23 -17.49 -23.32
N GLU A 39 -1.13 -17.41 -24.07
CA GLU A 39 -0.16 -18.51 -24.23
C GLU A 39 0.80 -18.62 -23.04
N HIS A 40 1.31 -17.49 -22.54
CA HIS A 40 2.36 -17.47 -21.52
C HIS A 40 1.89 -16.99 -20.14
N GLY A 41 0.76 -16.28 -20.09
CA GLY A 41 0.18 -15.83 -18.83
C GLY A 41 -0.38 -17.00 -18.03
N LYS A 42 -0.21 -16.94 -16.70
CA LYS A 42 -0.75 -17.95 -15.79
C LYS A 42 -2.01 -17.42 -15.13
N VAL A 43 -3.15 -18.03 -15.38
CA VAL A 43 -4.38 -17.75 -14.63
C VAL A 43 -4.23 -18.28 -13.21
N LEU A 44 -4.39 -17.40 -12.22
CA LEU A 44 -4.22 -17.77 -10.82
C LEU A 44 -5.52 -18.41 -10.28
N PRO A 45 -5.42 -19.50 -9.50
CA PRO A 45 -6.59 -20.13 -8.92
C PRO A 45 -7.15 -19.28 -7.79
N THR A 46 -8.49 -19.28 -7.66
CA THR A 46 -9.19 -18.61 -6.56
C THR A 46 -9.23 -19.49 -5.32
N LEU A 47 -9.05 -18.89 -4.15
CA LEU A 47 -9.10 -19.55 -2.85
C LEU A 47 -10.34 -19.15 -2.08
N THR A 48 -10.83 -20.08 -1.24
CA THR A 48 -11.77 -19.73 -0.17
C THR A 48 -11.01 -19.07 0.98
N PRO A 49 -11.67 -18.24 1.82
CA PRO A 49 -11.02 -17.59 2.97
C PRO A 49 -10.31 -18.59 3.91
N ALA A 50 -10.91 -19.75 4.14
CA ALA A 50 -10.32 -20.81 4.97
C ALA A 50 -9.02 -21.37 4.36
N LYS A 51 -8.96 -21.58 3.04
CA LYS A 51 -7.75 -22.06 2.36
C LYS A 51 -6.63 -21.00 2.35
N ALA A 52 -7.00 -19.73 2.16
CA ALA A 52 -6.04 -18.62 2.19
C ALA A 52 -5.30 -18.50 3.54
N ARG A 53 -5.99 -18.75 4.66
CA ARG A 53 -5.36 -18.79 5.98
C ARG A 53 -4.37 -19.95 6.14
N ALA A 54 -4.63 -21.09 5.49
CA ALA A 54 -3.78 -22.28 5.59
C ALA A 54 -2.48 -22.19 4.77
N THR A 55 -2.48 -21.42 3.67
CA THR A 55 -1.31 -21.26 2.78
C THR A 55 -0.13 -20.50 3.37
N ASN A 56 -0.29 -19.85 4.53
CA ASN A 56 0.78 -19.12 5.24
C ASN A 56 1.81 -20.02 5.95
N ARG A 57 1.72 -21.35 5.83
CA ARG A 57 2.71 -22.27 6.40
C ARG A 57 3.97 -22.30 5.54
N ARG A 58 5.15 -22.19 6.18
CA ARG A 58 6.47 -22.31 5.52
C ARG A 58 6.48 -23.53 4.59
N ARG A 59 6.84 -23.32 3.33
CA ARG A 59 7.00 -24.40 2.36
C ARG A 59 8.21 -25.24 2.77
N ILE A 60 8.06 -26.56 2.76
CA ILE A 60 9.18 -27.49 3.00
C ILE A 60 9.96 -27.55 1.69
N CYS A 61 11.08 -26.83 1.58
CA CYS A 61 11.91 -26.92 0.38
C CYS A 61 12.78 -28.18 0.48
N ASN A 62 12.59 -29.11 -0.45
CA ASN A 62 13.42 -30.32 -0.55
C ASN A 62 14.56 -30.19 -1.57
N THR A 63 14.57 -29.08 -2.32
CA THR A 63 15.47 -28.82 -3.45
C THR A 63 16.50 -27.74 -3.15
N GLN A 64 17.66 -27.86 -3.81
CA GLN A 64 18.80 -26.94 -3.69
C GLN A 64 19.00 -26.08 -4.96
N ASP A 65 18.04 -26.07 -5.88
CA ASP A 65 18.20 -25.41 -7.17
C ASP A 65 17.77 -23.93 -7.15
N LEU A 66 18.54 -23.14 -6.41
CA LEU A 66 18.36 -21.69 -6.36
C LEU A 66 18.56 -21.05 -7.74
N ALA A 67 19.32 -21.67 -8.65
CA ALA A 67 19.55 -21.15 -9.99
C ALA A 67 18.27 -21.17 -10.83
N THR A 68 17.52 -22.29 -10.79
CA THR A 68 16.21 -22.39 -11.46
C THR A 68 15.19 -21.42 -10.86
N ALA A 69 15.15 -21.28 -9.52
CA ALA A 69 14.31 -20.28 -8.88
C ALA A 69 14.69 -18.85 -9.35
N GLU A 70 15.98 -18.53 -9.38
CA GLU A 70 16.49 -17.24 -9.84
C GLU A 70 16.23 -16.94 -11.33
N ALA A 71 16.09 -17.96 -12.16
CA ALA A 71 15.71 -17.83 -13.57
C ALA A 71 14.21 -17.49 -13.75
N ALA A 72 13.36 -17.84 -12.78
CA ALA A 72 11.92 -17.58 -12.83
C ALA A 72 11.57 -16.08 -12.79
N ALA A 73 12.46 -15.22 -12.27
CA ALA A 73 12.31 -13.77 -12.33
C ALA A 73 13.66 -13.08 -12.60
N PRO A 74 13.85 -12.49 -13.79
CA PRO A 74 15.03 -11.70 -14.10
C PRO A 74 15.20 -10.50 -13.16
N LYS A 75 16.46 -10.12 -12.91
CA LYS A 75 16.78 -8.94 -12.08
C LYS A 75 16.43 -7.64 -12.83
N ILE A 76 15.85 -6.68 -12.11
CA ILE A 76 15.76 -5.30 -12.58
C ILE A 76 17.04 -4.57 -12.17
N GLY A 77 17.66 -3.84 -13.10
CA GLY A 77 18.71 -2.89 -12.76
C GLY A 77 18.14 -1.77 -11.88
N PRO A 78 18.73 -1.45 -10.72
CA PRO A 78 18.14 -0.49 -9.80
C PRO A 78 18.10 0.90 -10.45
N PRO A 79 16.91 1.53 -10.64
CA PRO A 79 16.80 2.82 -11.32
C PRO A 79 17.63 3.90 -10.63
N LYS A 80 18.07 4.91 -11.38
CA LYS A 80 18.77 6.07 -10.78
C LYS A 80 17.89 6.69 -9.67
N PRO A 81 18.45 7.05 -8.51
CA PRO A 81 17.69 7.77 -7.49
C PRO A 81 17.27 9.14 -8.02
N GLU A 82 15.99 9.45 -7.81
CA GLU A 82 15.36 10.72 -8.15
C GLU A 82 15.54 11.75 -7.04
N LEU A 83 15.55 11.28 -5.78
CA LEU A 83 15.81 12.07 -4.58
C LEU A 83 16.76 11.29 -3.67
N LEU A 84 17.68 12.01 -3.04
CA LEU A 84 18.52 11.53 -1.94
C LEU A 84 18.28 12.44 -0.74
N MET A 85 18.06 11.85 0.43
CA MET A 85 17.80 12.58 1.66
C MET A 85 18.66 11.99 2.79
N GLY A 86 19.28 12.87 3.56
CA GLY A 86 19.98 12.48 4.78
C GLY A 86 19.00 11.98 5.85
N PRO A 87 19.47 11.31 6.89
CA PRO A 87 18.61 10.96 8.01
C PRO A 87 18.11 12.26 8.68
N PRO A 88 16.82 12.32 9.08
CA PRO A 88 16.30 13.49 9.75
C PRO A 88 17.04 13.74 11.06
N GLN A 89 17.48 14.98 11.29
CA GLN A 89 18.07 15.39 12.56
C GLN A 89 16.94 15.52 13.59
N ILE A 90 16.92 14.61 14.56
CA ILE A 90 15.90 14.52 15.61
C ILE A 90 16.56 14.46 16.98
N SER A 91 15.83 14.90 18.01
CA SER A 91 16.32 14.84 19.39
C SER A 91 16.60 13.38 19.80
N PRO A 92 17.71 13.08 20.51
CA PRO A 92 18.03 11.74 21.01
C PRO A 92 16.95 11.15 21.94
N CYS A 93 16.08 11.99 22.49
CA CYS A 93 15.01 11.58 23.41
C CYS A 93 13.85 10.85 22.70
N LEU A 94 13.77 10.89 21.37
CA LEU A 94 12.80 10.11 20.60
C LEU A 94 13.36 8.69 20.43
N GLY A 95 12.77 7.72 21.13
CA GLY A 95 13.27 6.34 21.28
C GLY A 95 13.25 5.45 20.03
N SER A 96 13.37 6.01 18.81
CA SER A 96 13.41 5.20 17.58
C SER A 96 14.23 5.85 16.46
N HIS A 97 14.80 5.00 15.60
CA HIS A 97 15.65 5.30 14.46
C HIS A 97 15.15 6.49 13.60
N HIS A 98 16.08 7.20 12.96
CA HIS A 98 15.84 8.33 12.05
C HIS A 98 15.01 7.94 10.82
N LEU A 99 13.72 7.63 10.98
CA LEU A 99 12.84 7.10 9.93
C LEU A 99 12.21 8.22 9.09
N VAL A 100 12.20 8.01 7.78
CA VAL A 100 11.44 8.81 6.82
C VAL A 100 10.35 7.92 6.24
N HIS A 101 9.11 8.39 6.32
CA HIS A 101 7.96 7.76 5.72
C HIS A 101 7.71 8.36 4.34
N PHE A 102 7.34 7.52 3.38
CA PHE A 102 6.95 7.94 2.04
C PHE A 102 5.45 7.70 1.88
N PHE A 103 4.71 8.76 1.62
CA PHE A 103 3.26 8.77 1.53
C PHE A 103 2.82 8.89 0.07
N PRO A 104 1.94 7.98 -0.41
CA PRO A 104 1.40 8.06 -1.75
C PRO A 104 0.48 9.27 -1.85
N THR A 105 0.42 9.84 -3.05
CA THR A 105 -0.56 10.87 -3.41
C THR A 105 -1.44 10.37 -4.54
N ALA A 106 -2.45 11.15 -4.93
CA ALA A 106 -3.32 10.79 -6.05
C ALA A 106 -2.55 10.74 -7.38
N SER A 107 -1.44 11.49 -7.45
CA SER A 107 -0.58 11.59 -8.62
C SER A 107 0.71 10.79 -8.46
N GLU A 108 1.10 10.05 -9.50
CA GLU A 108 2.36 9.30 -9.49
C GLU A 108 3.61 10.19 -9.52
N SER A 109 3.48 11.46 -9.94
CA SER A 109 4.57 12.44 -10.00
C SER A 109 4.93 13.04 -8.65
N LYS A 110 4.05 12.86 -7.66
CA LYS A 110 4.17 13.45 -6.33
C LYS A 110 4.27 12.40 -5.25
N VAL A 111 5.23 12.60 -4.34
CA VAL A 111 5.41 11.78 -3.15
C VAL A 111 5.59 12.72 -1.97
N VAL A 112 4.80 12.53 -0.92
CA VAL A 112 4.98 13.27 0.33
C VAL A 112 5.92 12.47 1.22
N LEU A 113 6.88 13.14 1.85
CA LEU A 113 7.82 12.57 2.81
C LEU A 113 7.52 13.16 4.18
N GLY A 114 7.36 12.29 5.16
CA GLY A 114 7.19 12.68 6.57
C GLY A 114 8.34 12.14 7.40
N ASP A 115 8.98 12.98 8.19
CA ASP A 115 9.99 12.53 9.15
C ASP A 115 9.45 12.40 10.58
N ARG A 116 10.22 11.74 11.44
CA ARG A 116 9.90 11.59 12.88
C ARG A 116 9.87 12.90 13.67
N GLY A 117 10.31 14.01 13.09
CA GLY A 117 10.15 15.35 13.64
C GLY A 117 8.84 16.02 13.20
N ASN A 118 7.90 15.26 12.63
CA ASN A 118 6.62 15.69 12.08
C ASN A 118 6.73 16.62 10.87
N ARG A 119 7.94 16.81 10.31
CA ARG A 119 8.13 17.70 9.17
C ARG A 119 7.70 16.99 7.91
N MET A 120 6.99 17.73 7.07
CA MET A 120 6.40 17.23 5.85
C MET A 120 6.99 17.94 4.64
N LEU A 121 7.48 17.17 3.68
CA LEU A 121 8.05 17.65 2.42
C LEU A 121 7.31 16.99 1.28
N ARG A 122 7.08 17.70 0.18
CA ARG A 122 6.52 17.11 -1.04
C ARG A 122 7.57 17.15 -2.12
N PHE A 123 7.91 15.98 -2.63
CA PHE A 123 8.69 15.85 -3.85
C PHE A 123 7.74 15.83 -5.04
N ASN A 124 8.01 16.65 -6.07
CA ASN A 124 7.26 16.64 -7.32
C ASN A 124 8.19 16.65 -8.54
N ILE A 125 7.70 16.03 -9.61
CA ILE A 125 8.26 16.11 -10.96
C ILE A 125 7.22 16.71 -11.89
N LEU A 126 7.48 17.93 -12.39
CA LEU A 126 6.67 18.61 -13.39
C LEU A 126 7.53 18.92 -14.60
N ASP A 127 7.10 18.47 -15.78
CA ASP A 127 7.79 18.71 -17.06
C ASP A 127 9.29 18.37 -17.05
N GLY A 128 9.64 17.29 -16.35
CA GLY A 128 11.03 16.82 -16.19
C GLY A 128 11.86 17.58 -15.14
N SER A 129 11.33 18.68 -14.61
CA SER A 129 11.94 19.43 -13.51
C SER A 129 11.55 18.82 -12.17
N ARG A 130 12.53 18.68 -11.28
CA ARG A 130 12.35 18.13 -9.93
C ARG A 130 12.35 19.29 -8.96
N TYR A 131 11.34 19.35 -8.10
CA TYR A 131 11.31 20.35 -7.04
C TYR A 131 10.76 19.74 -5.75
N ILE A 132 11.07 20.42 -4.67
CA ILE A 132 10.64 20.08 -3.32
C ILE A 132 9.98 21.31 -2.74
N ASP A 133 8.79 21.13 -2.18
CA ASP A 133 8.12 22.15 -1.38
C ASP A 133 7.82 21.61 0.03
N THR A 134 7.49 22.51 0.95
CA THR A 134 7.16 22.17 2.33
C THR A 134 5.66 22.09 2.51
N LEU A 135 5.21 21.09 3.26
CA LEU A 135 3.84 21.00 3.75
C LEU A 135 3.81 21.33 5.26
N PRO A 136 2.64 21.68 5.81
CA PRO A 136 2.49 21.85 7.25
C PRO A 136 2.95 20.59 8.00
N CYS A 137 3.56 20.79 9.17
CA CYS A 137 3.95 19.69 10.03
C CYS A 137 2.72 18.95 10.59
N LEU A 138 2.90 17.66 10.89
CA LEU A 138 1.96 16.95 11.75
C LEU A 138 2.04 17.47 13.18
N HIS A 139 0.92 17.40 13.90
CA HIS A 139 0.84 17.82 15.29
C HIS A 139 1.42 16.75 16.23
N GLY A 140 1.44 15.49 15.81
CA GLY A 140 1.99 14.38 16.60
C GLY A 140 2.77 13.37 15.76
N VAL A 141 3.78 12.75 16.39
CA VAL A 141 4.56 11.66 15.78
C VAL A 141 3.65 10.47 15.50
N LYS A 142 3.83 9.88 14.33
CA LYS A 142 3.17 8.63 13.92
C LYS A 142 4.19 7.50 13.92
N GLU A 143 3.91 6.42 14.63
CA GLU A 143 4.81 5.27 14.72
C GLU A 143 4.70 4.39 13.48
N MET A 144 3.45 4.12 13.07
CA MET A 144 3.09 3.32 11.90
C MET A 144 2.05 4.06 11.05
N PRO A 145 2.41 5.19 10.42
CA PRO A 145 1.46 6.00 9.67
C PRO A 145 0.85 5.20 8.51
N MET A 146 -0.48 5.14 8.49
CA MET A 146 -1.28 4.66 7.38
C MET A 146 -1.91 5.85 6.67
N VAL A 147 -1.74 5.91 5.35
CA VAL A 147 -2.16 7.07 4.55
C VAL A 147 -3.23 6.70 3.55
N VAL A 148 -4.31 7.47 3.56
CA VAL A 148 -5.35 7.46 2.54
C VAL A 148 -5.22 8.73 1.72
N SER A 149 -4.95 8.56 0.43
CA SER A 149 -4.99 9.65 -0.53
C SER A 149 -6.39 9.76 -1.11
N VAL A 150 -6.97 10.96 -0.97
CA VAL A 150 -8.24 11.32 -1.60
C VAL A 150 -7.93 12.07 -2.89
N PRO A 151 -8.52 11.69 -4.04
CA PRO A 151 -8.26 12.35 -5.31
C PRO A 151 -8.51 13.87 -5.28
N SER A 152 -7.76 14.61 -6.11
CA SER A 152 -7.94 16.06 -6.28
C SER A 152 -9.37 16.42 -6.68
N THR A 153 -9.94 17.40 -6.00
CA THR A 153 -11.23 18.02 -6.34
C THR A 153 -11.07 19.07 -7.44
N ASP A 154 -12.18 19.56 -8.02
CA ASP A 154 -12.15 20.68 -8.99
C ASP A 154 -11.42 21.92 -8.45
N LEU A 155 -11.47 22.13 -7.14
CA LEU A 155 -10.74 23.21 -6.48
C LEU A 155 -9.24 23.00 -6.64
N HIS A 156 -8.73 21.82 -6.31
CA HIS A 156 -7.31 21.49 -6.45
C HIS A 156 -6.82 21.74 -7.89
N LEU A 157 -7.56 21.22 -8.87
CA LEU A 157 -7.22 21.32 -10.29
C LEU A 157 -7.18 22.77 -10.80
N ARG A 158 -8.06 23.65 -10.30
CA ARG A 158 -8.03 25.09 -10.64
C ARG A 158 -6.74 25.79 -10.24
N ASP A 159 -6.05 25.32 -9.20
CA ASP A 159 -4.77 25.88 -8.75
C ASP A 159 -3.56 25.13 -9.32
N GLY A 160 -3.79 24.15 -10.21
CA GLY A 160 -2.73 23.29 -10.73
C GLY A 160 -2.16 22.32 -9.69
N ASP A 161 -2.88 22.03 -8.60
CA ASP A 161 -2.48 21.02 -7.62
C ASP A 161 -3.19 19.68 -7.87
N ASP A 162 -2.45 18.65 -8.27
CA ASP A 162 -2.96 17.28 -8.46
C ASP A 162 -2.60 16.32 -7.30
N THR A 163 -2.13 16.82 -6.14
CA THR A 163 -1.79 15.95 -4.99
C THR A 163 -2.99 15.22 -4.41
N GLY A 164 -4.13 15.91 -4.32
CA GLY A 164 -5.27 15.50 -3.52
C GLY A 164 -5.01 15.57 -2.01
N ASP A 165 -6.07 15.48 -1.21
CA ASP A 165 -5.95 15.53 0.24
C ASP A 165 -5.36 14.23 0.80
N LEU A 166 -4.64 14.30 1.90
CA LEU A 166 -4.04 13.14 2.57
C LEU A 166 -4.56 13.00 3.99
N TYR A 167 -5.07 11.83 4.33
CA TYR A 167 -5.53 11.47 5.66
C TYR A 167 -4.56 10.46 6.25
N ILE A 168 -4.00 10.78 7.41
CA ILE A 168 -2.91 10.03 8.03
C ILE A 168 -3.35 9.60 9.43
N ILE A 169 -3.50 8.28 9.63
CA ILE A 169 -3.81 7.68 10.93
C ILE A 169 -2.63 6.85 11.41
N ASP A 170 -2.35 6.84 12.72
CA ASP A 170 -1.37 5.90 13.27
C ASP A 170 -1.95 4.48 13.25
N GLY A 171 -1.14 3.51 12.85
CA GLY A 171 -1.53 2.11 12.80
C GLY A 171 -1.61 1.48 14.18
N LEU A 172 -0.83 1.99 15.13
CA LEU A 172 -0.95 1.67 16.56
C LEU A 172 -1.60 2.86 17.26
N LEU A 173 -2.82 2.64 17.73
CA LEU A 173 -3.63 3.65 18.39
C LEU A 173 -3.54 3.51 19.91
N HIS A 174 -3.50 4.66 20.57
CA HIS A 174 -3.70 4.92 21.99
C HIS A 174 -4.88 5.89 22.18
N PRO A 175 -6.13 5.44 21.98
CA PRO A 175 -7.29 6.33 22.03
C PRO A 175 -7.43 7.11 23.34
N ASP A 176 -7.07 6.51 24.47
CA ASP A 176 -6.98 7.12 25.80
C ASP A 176 -6.08 8.37 25.85
N LYS A 177 -5.13 8.50 24.92
CA LYS A 177 -4.18 9.61 24.82
C LYS A 177 -4.48 10.56 23.66
N ALA A 178 -5.64 10.45 23.01
CA ALA A 178 -5.96 11.24 21.82
C ALA A 178 -5.95 12.76 22.05
N GLU A 179 -6.24 13.24 23.25
CA GLU A 179 -6.23 14.67 23.60
C GLU A 179 -4.82 15.28 23.61
N VAL A 180 -3.81 14.50 24.01
CA VAL A 180 -2.41 14.95 24.13
C VAL A 180 -1.54 14.47 22.98
N ARG A 181 -1.95 13.41 22.29
CA ARG A 181 -1.26 12.79 21.16
C ARG A 181 -2.24 12.64 19.99
N PRO A 182 -2.24 13.61 19.05
CA PRO A 182 -2.99 13.50 17.81
C PRO A 182 -2.59 12.25 17.02
N GLN A 183 -3.56 11.42 16.67
CA GLN A 183 -3.34 10.13 16.00
C GLN A 183 -3.98 10.03 14.63
N PHE A 184 -4.97 10.88 14.34
CA PHE A 184 -5.58 11.00 13.03
C PHE A 184 -5.54 12.46 12.60
N GLU A 185 -4.95 12.73 11.44
CA GLU A 185 -4.74 14.08 10.93
C GLU A 185 -4.99 14.13 9.42
N ALA A 186 -5.32 15.29 8.89
CA ALA A 186 -5.50 15.49 7.46
C ALA A 186 -4.70 16.69 6.94
N LEU A 187 -3.93 16.45 5.88
CA LEU A 187 -3.35 17.49 5.05
C LEU A 187 -4.35 17.83 3.95
N VAL A 188 -4.91 19.04 4.02
CA VAL A 188 -6.00 19.46 3.13
C VAL A 188 -5.67 20.76 2.40
N TRP A 189 -5.98 20.82 1.10
CA TRP A 189 -5.83 22.02 0.28
C TRP A 189 -7.11 22.87 0.34
N ARG A 190 -7.05 24.00 1.05
CA ARG A 190 -8.21 24.90 1.19
C ARG A 190 -7.80 26.36 1.36
N GLY A 191 -8.78 27.26 1.20
CA GLY A 191 -8.62 28.68 1.50
C GLY A 191 -9.03 28.99 2.93
N SER A 192 -8.51 30.07 3.49
CA SER A 192 -8.91 30.56 4.82
C SER A 192 -10.38 30.99 4.88
N ARG A 193 -10.99 31.32 3.73
CA ARG A 193 -12.40 31.70 3.60
C ARG A 193 -13.02 31.02 2.38
N PRO A 194 -14.34 30.77 2.38
CA PRO A 194 -15.07 30.28 1.22
C PRO A 194 -15.28 31.40 0.19
N SER A 195 -14.18 31.94 -0.35
CA SER A 195 -14.19 32.90 -1.45
C SER A 195 -13.30 32.41 -2.58
N THR A 196 -13.74 32.61 -3.81
CA THR A 196 -13.00 32.22 -5.04
C THR A 196 -11.70 33.01 -5.23
N LEU A 197 -11.53 34.11 -4.50
CA LEU A 197 -10.37 35.00 -4.56
C LEU A 197 -9.38 34.76 -3.42
N SER A 198 -9.68 33.87 -2.45
CA SER A 198 -8.74 33.54 -1.38
C SER A 198 -7.57 32.76 -1.95
N SER A 199 -6.34 33.17 -1.63
CA SER A 199 -5.20 32.28 -1.78
C SER A 199 -5.45 31.01 -0.95
N ARG A 200 -5.12 29.87 -1.55
CA ARG A 200 -5.25 28.57 -0.93
C ARG A 200 -3.87 28.04 -0.59
N PHE A 201 -3.80 27.26 0.48
CA PHE A 201 -2.57 26.67 0.97
C PHE A 201 -2.91 25.38 1.71
N TRP A 202 -1.87 24.60 2.00
CA TRP A 202 -2.01 23.38 2.76
C TRP A 202 -2.30 23.69 4.23
N HIS A 203 -3.31 23.02 4.78
CA HIS A 203 -3.60 22.99 6.21
C HIS A 203 -3.37 21.59 6.75
N CYS A 204 -2.95 21.50 8.00
CA CYS A 204 -2.98 20.25 8.75
C CYS A 204 -4.07 20.37 9.80
N ASP A 205 -5.06 19.48 9.75
CA ASP A 205 -6.16 19.45 10.69
C ASP A 205 -6.04 18.20 11.58
N ILE A 206 -6.17 18.38 12.89
CA ILE A 206 -6.34 17.26 13.83
C ILE A 206 -7.76 16.73 13.68
N LEU A 207 -7.91 15.42 13.52
CA LEU A 207 -9.19 14.74 13.39
C LEU A 207 -9.47 13.85 14.61
N PRO A 208 -10.74 13.71 15.03
CA PRO A 208 -11.09 12.82 16.12
C PRO A 208 -10.89 11.35 15.72
N LEU A 209 -10.58 10.49 16.68
CA LEU A 209 -10.69 9.04 16.51
C LEU A 209 -12.17 8.59 16.59
N PRO A 210 -12.51 7.36 16.15
CA PRO A 210 -13.87 6.84 16.30
C PRO A 210 -14.32 6.90 17.76
N PRO A 211 -15.50 7.47 18.08
CA PRO A 211 -15.96 7.62 19.47
C PRO A 211 -16.05 6.31 20.25
N TRP A 212 -16.38 5.20 19.56
CA TRP A 212 -16.55 3.87 20.16
C TRP A 212 -15.27 3.25 20.73
N ILE A 213 -14.09 3.74 20.34
CA ILE A 213 -12.82 3.22 20.85
C ILE A 213 -12.14 4.18 21.81
N SER A 214 -12.77 5.31 22.16
CA SER A 214 -12.15 6.37 22.97
C SER A 214 -11.65 5.92 24.34
N HIS A 215 -12.28 4.90 24.93
CA HIS A 215 -11.92 4.35 26.24
C HIS A 215 -10.82 3.28 26.19
N HIS A 216 -10.36 2.91 25.00
CA HIS A 216 -9.35 1.88 24.85
C HIS A 216 -7.95 2.42 25.11
N GLU A 217 -7.13 1.65 25.83
CA GLU A 217 -5.71 1.94 25.99
C GLU A 217 -4.91 1.66 24.70
N HIS A 218 -5.30 0.59 23.99
CA HIS A 218 -4.64 0.13 22.78
C HIS A 218 -5.64 -0.34 21.73
N ALA A 219 -5.43 0.10 20.48
CA ALA A 219 -6.09 -0.44 19.30
C ALA A 219 -5.12 -0.47 18.11
N MET A 220 -5.44 -1.27 17.10
CA MET A 220 -4.62 -1.43 15.90
C MET A 220 -5.47 -1.28 14.66
N VAL A 221 -5.03 -0.43 13.73
CA VAL A 221 -5.63 -0.34 12.39
C VAL A 221 -5.05 -1.47 11.55
N PHE A 222 -5.90 -2.37 11.06
CA PHE A 222 -5.49 -3.51 10.23
C PHE A 222 -5.59 -3.19 8.75
N GLY A 223 -6.59 -2.42 8.34
CA GLY A 223 -6.81 -2.09 6.94
C GLY A 223 -7.65 -0.85 6.75
N HIS A 224 -7.55 -0.26 5.56
CA HIS A 224 -8.28 0.95 5.24
C HIS A 224 -8.58 1.07 3.74
N ALA A 225 -9.67 1.76 3.42
CA ALA A 225 -10.11 1.99 2.05
C ALA A 225 -10.90 3.30 1.94
N LEU A 226 -10.76 3.99 0.81
CA LEU A 226 -11.68 5.08 0.44
C LEU A 226 -12.92 4.47 -0.23
N VAL A 227 -14.10 4.71 0.32
CA VAL A 227 -15.39 4.18 -0.15
C VAL A 227 -16.37 5.34 -0.35
N GLY A 228 -16.50 5.80 -1.59
CA GLY A 228 -17.25 7.02 -1.90
C GLY A 228 -16.62 8.23 -1.20
N ASP A 229 -17.42 8.95 -0.42
CA ASP A 229 -17.01 10.15 0.32
C ASP A 229 -16.55 9.84 1.76
N SER A 230 -16.35 8.55 2.08
CA SER A 230 -15.96 8.09 3.41
C SER A 230 -14.67 7.27 3.37
N ILE A 231 -13.85 7.42 4.39
CA ILE A 231 -12.68 6.57 4.62
C ILE A 231 -13.06 5.53 5.66
N CYS A 232 -13.05 4.26 5.27
CA CYS A 232 -13.36 3.16 6.17
C CYS A 232 -12.08 2.50 6.68
N PHE A 233 -12.05 2.23 7.99
CA PHE A 233 -10.94 1.62 8.71
C PHE A 233 -11.42 0.37 9.42
N SER A 234 -10.65 -0.71 9.30
CA SER A 234 -10.79 -1.91 10.11
C SER A 234 -9.86 -1.79 11.31
N ILE A 235 -10.44 -1.68 12.50
CA ILE A 235 -9.73 -1.43 13.74
C ILE A 235 -10.00 -2.60 14.69
N CYS A 236 -8.95 -3.17 15.28
CA CYS A 236 -9.04 -4.19 16.30
C CYS A 236 -8.61 -3.63 17.67
N GLY A 237 -9.33 -4.01 18.71
CA GLY A 237 -9.00 -3.71 20.10
C GLY A 237 -9.75 -4.68 21.01
N ALA A 238 -9.38 -4.73 22.29
CA ALA A 238 -9.94 -5.68 23.26
C ALA A 238 -11.48 -5.65 23.32
N GLU A 239 -12.09 -4.47 23.17
CA GLU A 239 -13.55 -4.27 23.33
C GLU A 239 -14.22 -3.54 22.14
N GLY A 240 -13.59 -3.49 20.97
CA GLY A 240 -14.03 -2.58 19.89
C GLY A 240 -13.49 -2.93 18.51
N THR A 241 -13.37 -4.23 18.25
CA THR A 241 -13.06 -4.74 16.91
C THR A 241 -14.22 -4.44 15.97
N GLY A 242 -13.94 -3.76 14.86
CA GLY A 242 -14.98 -3.42 13.88
C GLY A 242 -14.49 -2.57 12.73
N THR A 243 -15.45 -2.23 11.86
CA THR A 243 -15.24 -1.33 10.72
C THR A 243 -15.89 0.02 11.02
N TYR A 244 -15.11 1.08 10.93
CA TYR A 244 -15.49 2.46 11.23
C TYR A 244 -15.28 3.33 10.00
N CYS A 245 -16.26 4.14 9.63
CA CYS A 245 -16.18 5.00 8.44
C CYS A 245 -16.22 6.47 8.86
N PHE A 246 -15.20 7.22 8.45
CA PHE A 246 -15.07 8.66 8.62
C PHE A 246 -15.56 9.37 7.36
N HIS A 247 -16.62 10.14 7.48
CA HIS A 247 -17.16 10.91 6.37
C HIS A 247 -16.35 12.18 6.16
N ILE A 248 -15.76 12.36 4.97
CA ILE A 248 -14.76 13.42 4.71
C ILE A 248 -15.34 14.83 4.89
N ALA A 249 -16.53 15.10 4.33
CA ALA A 249 -17.09 16.45 4.34
C ALA A 249 -17.63 16.88 5.72
N THR A 250 -18.42 16.02 6.37
CA THR A 250 -18.99 16.29 7.70
C THR A 250 -18.00 16.08 8.84
N ARG A 251 -16.91 15.33 8.62
CA ARG A 251 -15.93 14.90 9.63
C ARG A 251 -16.53 14.07 10.76
N GLU A 252 -17.62 13.37 10.46
CA GLU A 252 -18.32 12.53 11.41
C GLU A 252 -17.93 11.06 11.24
N TRP A 253 -17.95 10.34 12.35
CA TRP A 253 -17.71 8.90 12.36
C TRP A 253 -19.03 8.14 12.39
N SER A 254 -19.05 7.02 11.66
CA SER A 254 -20.09 6.00 11.73
C SER A 254 -19.45 4.64 11.99
N LYS A 255 -20.16 3.75 12.68
CA LYS A 255 -19.75 2.36 12.87
C LYS A 255 -20.51 1.50 11.86
N ALA A 256 -19.78 0.91 10.92
CA ALA A 256 -20.36 0.01 9.92
C ALA A 256 -20.78 -1.33 10.54
N GLY A 257 -19.98 -1.85 11.47
CA GLY A 257 -20.34 -3.06 12.21
C GLY A 257 -19.17 -3.69 12.95
N ASP A 258 -19.45 -4.76 13.69
CA ASP A 258 -18.50 -5.55 14.49
C ASP A 258 -17.76 -6.61 13.66
N TRP A 259 -17.31 -6.22 12.47
CA TRP A 259 -16.60 -7.07 11.51
C TRP A 259 -15.49 -6.26 10.84
N LEU A 260 -14.50 -6.95 10.27
CA LEU A 260 -13.35 -6.32 9.60
C LEU A 260 -13.47 -6.47 8.08
N MET A 261 -13.06 -5.44 7.34
CA MET A 261 -12.84 -5.54 5.91
C MET A 261 -11.73 -6.57 5.63
N PRO A 262 -11.76 -7.24 4.48
CA PRO A 262 -10.88 -8.37 4.21
C PRO A 262 -9.49 -7.95 3.70
N PHE A 263 -8.94 -6.86 4.23
CA PHE A 263 -7.69 -6.29 3.76
C PHE A 263 -6.72 -6.06 4.91
N ASP A 264 -5.48 -6.48 4.68
CA ASP A 264 -4.30 -6.16 5.49
C ASP A 264 -3.60 -4.95 4.84
N GLY A 265 -3.80 -3.78 5.43
CA GLY A 265 -3.32 -2.50 4.93
C GLY A 265 -4.29 -1.83 3.95
N LYS A 266 -3.73 -1.19 2.93
CA LYS A 266 -4.48 -0.35 1.99
C LYS A 266 -5.24 -1.20 0.97
N ALA A 267 -6.49 -0.82 0.69
CA ALA A 267 -7.22 -1.28 -0.49
C ALA A 267 -7.51 -0.11 -1.44
N ASP A 268 -7.14 -0.29 -2.72
CA ASP A 268 -7.33 0.70 -3.78
C ASP A 268 -8.54 0.36 -4.64
N TYR A 269 -9.36 1.38 -4.91
CA TYR A 269 -10.51 1.23 -5.80
C TYR A 269 -10.07 1.23 -7.27
N ALA A 270 -10.49 0.20 -8.02
CA ALA A 270 -10.29 0.11 -9.46
C ALA A 270 -11.63 0.39 -10.19
N PRO A 271 -11.89 1.63 -10.64
CA PRO A 271 -13.19 2.02 -11.21
C PRO A 271 -13.59 1.24 -12.48
N GLU A 272 -12.60 0.78 -13.24
CA GLU A 272 -12.79 -0.05 -14.42
C GLU A 272 -13.37 -1.44 -14.08
N LEU A 273 -13.05 -1.96 -12.88
CA LEU A 273 -13.58 -3.22 -12.37
C LEU A 273 -14.76 -3.02 -11.41
N GLY A 274 -14.89 -1.84 -10.81
CA GLY A 274 -15.92 -1.53 -9.82
C GLY A 274 -15.68 -2.22 -8.48
N LEU A 275 -14.43 -2.50 -8.12
CA LEU A 275 -14.04 -3.28 -6.95
C LEU A 275 -12.82 -2.68 -6.26
N TRP A 276 -12.62 -3.03 -4.99
CA TRP A 276 -11.43 -2.67 -4.22
C TRP A 276 -10.44 -3.83 -4.26
N PHE A 277 -9.16 -3.49 -4.46
CA PHE A 277 -8.06 -4.44 -4.53
C PHE A 277 -7.07 -4.15 -3.42
N GLY A 278 -6.66 -5.20 -2.73
CA GLY A 278 -5.73 -5.13 -1.62
C GLY A 278 -5.04 -6.47 -1.40
N VAL A 279 -4.53 -6.66 -0.19
CA VAL A 279 -3.91 -7.90 0.25
C VAL A 279 -4.72 -8.49 1.39
N SER A 280 -4.87 -9.81 1.41
CA SER A 280 -5.46 -10.56 2.53
C SER A 280 -4.61 -11.79 2.80
N ASN A 281 -4.10 -11.95 4.02
CA ASN A 281 -3.22 -13.05 4.42
C ASN A 281 -2.03 -13.22 3.46
N ASN A 282 -1.36 -12.13 3.11
CA ASN A 282 -0.25 -12.08 2.13
C ASN A 282 -0.61 -12.48 0.70
N LEU A 283 -1.90 -12.52 0.35
CA LEU A 283 -2.38 -12.88 -0.99
C LEU A 283 -3.16 -11.74 -1.63
N PRO A 284 -3.11 -11.57 -2.96
CA PRO A 284 -3.96 -10.61 -3.65
C PRO A 284 -5.44 -10.89 -3.38
N CYS A 285 -6.18 -9.84 -3.05
CA CYS A 285 -7.59 -9.89 -2.69
C CYS A 285 -8.36 -8.80 -3.44
N ALA A 286 -9.59 -9.11 -3.84
CA ALA A 286 -10.57 -8.14 -4.29
C ALA A 286 -11.88 -8.29 -3.51
N ALA A 287 -12.52 -7.17 -3.19
CA ALA A 287 -13.80 -7.14 -2.48
C ALA A 287 -14.70 -6.01 -3.00
N ASP A 288 -16.02 -6.22 -2.97
CA ASP A 288 -17.01 -5.18 -3.18
C ASP A 288 -17.33 -4.47 -1.85
N LEU A 289 -16.75 -3.29 -1.65
CA LEU A 289 -16.96 -2.48 -0.43
C LEU A 289 -18.15 -1.51 -0.54
N SER A 290 -18.93 -1.52 -1.62
CA SER A 290 -19.98 -0.51 -1.87
C SER A 290 -21.11 -0.48 -0.81
N GLY A 291 -21.27 -1.58 -0.05
CA GLY A 291 -22.24 -1.70 1.05
C GLY A 291 -21.69 -1.33 2.43
N VAL A 292 -20.36 -1.19 2.59
CA VAL A 292 -19.70 -1.03 3.89
C VAL A 292 -20.21 0.20 4.64
N VAL A 293 -20.36 1.33 3.94
CA VAL A 293 -20.85 2.58 4.55
C VAL A 293 -22.30 2.47 5.04
N ARG A 294 -23.09 1.54 4.49
CA ARG A 294 -24.46 1.24 4.94
C ARG A 294 -24.51 0.17 6.04
N GLY A 295 -23.35 -0.28 6.51
CA GLY A 295 -23.23 -1.34 7.52
C GLY A 295 -23.47 -2.75 6.98
N GLU A 296 -23.42 -2.95 5.66
CA GLU A 296 -23.54 -4.28 5.06
C GLU A 296 -22.22 -5.05 5.24
N GLU A 297 -22.25 -6.14 6.02
CA GLU A 297 -21.12 -7.06 6.12
C GLU A 297 -20.86 -7.77 4.78
N LEU A 298 -19.58 -7.96 4.46
CA LEU A 298 -19.16 -8.65 3.24
C LEU A 298 -19.47 -10.14 3.31
N SER A 299 -20.44 -10.58 2.50
CA SER A 299 -20.63 -11.99 2.21
C SER A 299 -19.40 -12.58 1.49
N PRO A 300 -19.01 -13.85 1.74
CA PRO A 300 -17.89 -14.49 1.05
C PRO A 300 -17.98 -14.45 -0.49
N ASP A 301 -19.18 -14.42 -1.06
CA ASP A 301 -19.39 -14.36 -2.51
C ASP A 301 -19.00 -13.01 -3.13
N LYS A 302 -18.97 -11.93 -2.32
CA LYS A 302 -18.53 -10.57 -2.70
C LYS A 302 -17.02 -10.36 -2.55
N MET A 303 -16.25 -11.42 -2.35
CA MET A 303 -14.80 -11.39 -2.23
C MET A 303 -14.11 -12.46 -3.07
N ARG A 304 -12.91 -12.17 -3.56
CA ARG A 304 -12.02 -13.14 -4.22
C ARG A 304 -10.60 -12.99 -3.68
N ILE A 305 -9.97 -14.12 -3.36
CA ILE A 305 -8.55 -14.20 -2.99
C ILE A 305 -7.88 -15.10 -4.03
N TRP A 306 -6.72 -14.70 -4.55
CA TRP A 306 -5.97 -15.49 -5.53
C TRP A 306 -4.74 -16.14 -4.90
N ALA A 307 -4.50 -17.42 -5.22
CA ALA A 307 -3.32 -18.11 -4.76
C ALA A 307 -2.06 -17.59 -5.47
N ARG A 308 -0.92 -17.70 -4.78
CA ARG A 308 0.43 -17.44 -5.31
C ARG A 308 1.26 -18.73 -5.31
N ASP A 309 0.69 -19.78 -5.89
CA ASP A 309 1.32 -21.10 -6.05
C ASP A 309 2.39 -21.13 -7.17
N ASP A 310 2.56 -20.01 -7.88
CA ASP A 310 3.49 -19.83 -8.98
C ASP A 310 4.92 -19.49 -8.54
N LEU A 311 5.13 -19.23 -7.25
CA LEU A 311 6.44 -18.89 -6.71
C LEU A 311 7.26 -20.17 -6.45
N PRO A 312 8.58 -20.18 -6.73
CA PRO A 312 9.49 -21.24 -6.32
C PRO A 312 9.39 -21.56 -4.82
N GLU A 313 9.61 -22.81 -4.43
CA GLU A 313 9.54 -23.23 -3.03
C GLU A 313 10.65 -22.58 -2.18
N GLU A 314 11.81 -22.33 -2.79
CA GLU A 314 12.97 -21.69 -2.19
C GLU A 314 12.69 -20.22 -1.83
N TRP A 315 11.63 -19.61 -2.35
CA TRP A 315 11.27 -18.24 -2.05
C TRP A 315 10.21 -18.19 -0.97
N GLN A 316 10.59 -17.70 0.20
CA GLN A 316 9.70 -17.63 1.36
C GLN A 316 9.34 -16.18 1.71
N PRO A 317 8.08 -15.91 2.13
CA PRO A 317 7.68 -14.59 2.61
C PRO A 317 8.55 -14.09 3.76
N LYS A 318 8.96 -12.83 3.69
CA LYS A 318 9.65 -12.15 4.79
C LYS A 318 8.62 -11.65 5.79
N SER A 319 8.68 -12.14 7.03
CA SER A 319 7.66 -11.87 8.08
C SER A 319 7.54 -10.40 8.51
N LEU A 320 8.50 -9.54 8.14
CA LEU A 320 8.56 -8.15 8.58
C LEU A 320 7.94 -7.15 7.58
N HIS A 321 7.60 -7.60 6.36
CA HIS A 321 7.03 -6.73 5.34
C HIS A 321 5.83 -7.40 4.68
N ASN A 322 4.68 -6.75 4.77
CA ASN A 322 3.49 -7.21 4.07
C ASN A 322 3.63 -6.94 2.57
N PRO A 323 3.13 -7.84 1.71
CA PRO A 323 3.05 -7.54 0.29
C PRO A 323 2.08 -6.40 0.06
N CYS A 324 2.19 -5.76 -1.10
CA CYS A 324 1.25 -4.71 -1.51
C CYS A 324 0.83 -4.90 -2.96
N ILE A 325 -0.30 -4.29 -3.30
CA ILE A 325 -0.82 -4.23 -4.66
C ILE A 325 -0.97 -2.78 -5.08
N VAL A 326 -0.53 -2.46 -6.29
CA VAL A 326 -0.61 -1.11 -6.85
C VAL A 326 -1.36 -1.17 -8.17
N SER A 327 -2.47 -0.43 -8.24
CA SER A 327 -3.23 -0.29 -9.49
C SER A 327 -2.48 0.56 -10.51
N LEU A 328 -2.41 0.06 -11.74
CA LEU A 328 -1.92 0.81 -12.90
C LEU A 328 -3.06 1.40 -13.74
N GLY A 329 -4.30 1.05 -13.41
CA GLY A 329 -5.48 1.30 -14.22
C GLY A 329 -5.64 0.30 -15.37
N SER A 330 -6.84 0.33 -15.97
CA SER A 330 -7.24 -0.61 -17.03
C SER A 330 -7.13 -2.09 -16.62
N GLY A 331 -7.41 -2.39 -15.35
CA GLY A 331 -7.41 -3.75 -14.82
C GLY A 331 -6.01 -4.33 -14.62
N ARG A 332 -4.96 -3.52 -14.78
CA ARG A 332 -3.58 -3.93 -14.58
C ARG A 332 -3.05 -3.50 -13.23
N PHE A 333 -2.28 -4.37 -12.60
CA PHE A 333 -1.74 -4.19 -11.27
C PHE A 333 -0.30 -4.66 -11.20
N ILE A 334 0.47 -4.10 -10.27
CA ILE A 334 1.72 -4.67 -9.81
C ILE A 334 1.50 -5.21 -8.40
N VAL A 335 1.73 -6.50 -8.21
CA VAL A 335 1.85 -7.10 -6.88
C VAL A 335 3.32 -7.12 -6.50
N VAL A 336 3.63 -6.63 -5.30
CA VAL A 336 5.00 -6.64 -4.77
C VAL A 336 5.06 -7.54 -3.54
N ASP A 337 5.86 -8.59 -3.65
CA ASP A 337 6.15 -9.52 -2.56
C ASP A 337 7.57 -9.26 -2.01
N PHE A 338 7.74 -9.31 -0.69
CA PHE A 338 9.06 -9.25 -0.05
C PHE A 338 9.48 -10.65 0.36
N LEU A 339 10.50 -11.19 -0.29
CA LEU A 339 10.85 -12.60 -0.23
C LEU A 339 12.31 -12.80 0.17
N ASN A 340 12.54 -13.89 0.89
CA ASN A 340 13.86 -14.45 1.17
C ASN A 340 14.11 -15.63 0.23
N ALA A 341 15.26 -15.63 -0.43
CA ALA A 341 15.81 -16.79 -1.08
C ALA A 341 16.43 -17.69 -0.02
N MET A 342 15.78 -18.82 0.25
CA MET A 342 16.19 -19.80 1.23
C MET A 342 17.11 -20.84 0.59
N LYS A 343 18.09 -21.32 1.36
CA LYS A 343 18.93 -22.46 1.00
C LYS A 343 19.04 -23.38 2.20
N PHE A 344 18.91 -24.68 1.95
CA PHE A 344 19.12 -25.67 2.99
C PHE A 344 20.61 -25.79 3.35
N ASN A 345 20.93 -25.50 4.61
CA ASN A 345 22.26 -25.63 5.18
C ASN A 345 22.41 -27.03 5.80
N LYS A 346 23.26 -27.87 5.18
CA LYS A 346 23.46 -29.27 5.61
C LYS A 346 24.21 -29.39 6.94
N GLU A 347 25.03 -28.41 7.30
CA GLU A 347 25.85 -28.45 8.52
C GLU A 347 24.98 -28.28 9.77
N TRP A 348 24.01 -27.38 9.69
CA TRP A 348 23.08 -27.06 10.78
C TRP A 348 21.72 -27.75 10.63
N ASN A 349 21.49 -28.48 9.53
CA ASN A 349 20.21 -29.11 9.18
C ASN A 349 19.02 -28.14 9.20
N GLU A 350 19.27 -26.89 8.77
CA GLU A 350 18.33 -25.78 8.86
C GLU A 350 18.24 -24.98 7.53
N MET A 351 17.13 -24.27 7.34
CA MET A 351 16.96 -23.35 6.20
C MET A 351 17.54 -21.99 6.53
N GLU A 352 18.44 -21.52 5.68
CA GLU A 352 19.12 -20.23 5.82
C GLU A 352 18.69 -19.25 4.73
N SER A 353 18.43 -17.99 5.09
CA SER A 353 18.17 -16.91 4.14
C SER A 353 19.48 -16.43 3.53
N VAL A 354 19.66 -16.64 2.22
CA VAL A 354 20.90 -16.28 1.52
C VAL A 354 20.79 -14.88 0.89
N LYS A 355 19.61 -14.51 0.40
CA LYS A 355 19.37 -13.22 -0.25
C LYS A 355 17.96 -12.74 0.05
N GLU A 356 17.81 -11.42 0.15
CA GLU A 356 16.52 -10.77 0.24
C GLU A 356 16.25 -10.00 -1.05
N PHE A 357 14.99 -9.95 -1.49
CA PHE A 357 14.60 -9.18 -2.67
C PHE A 357 13.11 -8.82 -2.64
N ALA A 358 12.73 -7.80 -3.40
CA ALA A 358 11.35 -7.53 -3.73
C ALA A 358 11.02 -8.13 -5.10
N LEU A 359 9.93 -8.90 -5.19
CA LEU A 359 9.43 -9.47 -6.42
C LEU A 359 8.26 -8.64 -6.93
N PHE A 360 8.40 -8.07 -8.12
CA PHE A 360 7.36 -7.33 -8.80
C PHE A 360 6.71 -8.25 -9.84
N ALA A 361 5.41 -8.48 -9.73
CA ALA A 361 4.65 -9.30 -10.66
C ALA A 361 3.55 -8.47 -11.34
N GLY A 362 3.56 -8.45 -12.67
CA GLY A 362 2.49 -7.87 -13.47
C GLY A 362 1.26 -8.77 -13.45
N MET A 363 0.13 -8.20 -13.03
CA MET A 363 -1.17 -8.88 -12.96
C MET A 363 -2.19 -8.15 -13.81
N GLU A 364 -3.01 -8.89 -14.53
CA GLU A 364 -4.16 -8.36 -15.26
C GLU A 364 -5.43 -9.05 -14.76
N VAL A 365 -6.45 -8.25 -14.49
CA VAL A 365 -7.73 -8.71 -13.99
C VAL A 365 -8.80 -8.37 -15.00
N ALA A 366 -9.55 -9.37 -15.42
CA ALA A 366 -10.62 -9.23 -16.39
C ALA A 366 -11.84 -10.07 -15.99
N TYR A 367 -13.00 -9.64 -16.48
CA TYR A 367 -14.21 -10.45 -16.41
C TYR A 367 -14.20 -11.50 -17.52
N SER A 368 -14.56 -12.73 -17.18
CA SER A 368 -14.84 -13.77 -18.16
C SER A 368 -15.99 -13.34 -19.08
N ASN A 369 -15.84 -13.55 -20.39
CA ASN A 369 -16.88 -13.28 -21.39
C ASN A 369 -18.28 -13.71 -20.91
N GLY A 370 -19.23 -12.77 -20.88
CA GLY A 370 -20.65 -13.02 -20.58
C GLY A 370 -21.13 -12.69 -19.15
N LYS A 371 -20.26 -12.21 -18.23
CA LYS A 371 -20.69 -11.77 -16.89
C LYS A 371 -20.52 -10.26 -16.70
N GLY A 372 -21.56 -9.61 -16.16
CA GLY A 372 -21.63 -8.16 -15.99
C GLY A 372 -20.60 -7.61 -14.99
N LYS A 373 -20.20 -6.36 -15.22
CA LYS A 373 -19.34 -5.56 -14.32
C LYS A 373 -19.88 -5.59 -12.89
N GLY A 374 -19.01 -5.78 -11.90
CA GLY A 374 -19.35 -5.81 -10.47
C GLY A 374 -19.67 -7.20 -9.91
N THR A 375 -19.72 -8.27 -10.73
CA THR A 375 -19.99 -9.62 -10.23
C THR A 375 -18.71 -10.45 -10.03
N MET A 376 -18.42 -10.82 -8.78
CA MET A 376 -17.22 -11.59 -8.41
C MET A 376 -17.12 -12.98 -9.08
N HIS A 377 -18.22 -13.58 -9.52
CA HIS A 377 -18.27 -14.92 -10.12
C HIS A 377 -17.70 -15.01 -11.56
N GLY A 378 -17.25 -13.89 -12.15
CA GLY A 378 -16.59 -13.86 -13.45
C GLY A 378 -15.15 -13.34 -13.41
N LEU A 379 -14.66 -12.89 -12.25
CA LEU A 379 -13.38 -12.21 -12.14
C LEU A 379 -12.21 -13.20 -12.20
N ARG A 380 -11.29 -13.00 -13.14
CA ARG A 380 -10.08 -13.80 -13.29
C ARG A 380 -8.86 -12.90 -13.16
N MET A 381 -7.84 -13.38 -12.44
CA MET A 381 -6.54 -12.72 -12.36
C MET A 381 -5.52 -13.56 -13.14
N MET A 382 -4.85 -12.94 -14.08
CA MET A 382 -3.77 -13.51 -14.87
C MET A 382 -2.45 -12.89 -14.44
N LYS A 383 -1.48 -13.74 -14.11
CA LYS A 383 -0.09 -13.34 -13.92
C LYS A 383 0.61 -13.30 -15.27
N HIS A 384 1.28 -12.18 -15.54
CA HIS A 384 2.18 -12.03 -16.68
C HIS A 384 3.62 -12.31 -16.23
N LYS A 385 4.51 -11.33 -16.37
CA LYS A 385 5.94 -11.47 -16.10
C LYS A 385 6.25 -11.03 -14.67
N SER A 386 7.31 -11.61 -14.13
CA SER A 386 7.87 -11.19 -12.84
C SER A 386 9.30 -10.70 -13.00
N ARG A 387 9.69 -9.79 -12.11
CA ARG A 387 11.06 -9.27 -12.04
C ARG A 387 11.45 -9.03 -10.59
N ARG A 388 12.72 -9.23 -10.26
CA ARG A 388 13.24 -9.08 -8.90
C ARG A 388 14.11 -7.83 -8.76
N TYR A 389 13.89 -7.09 -7.69
CA TYR A 389 14.77 -6.03 -7.22
C TYR A 389 15.59 -6.57 -6.05
N MET A 390 16.90 -6.74 -6.26
CA MET A 390 17.78 -7.24 -5.21
C MET A 390 18.08 -6.12 -4.22
N PHE A 391 17.99 -6.42 -2.92
CA PHE A 391 18.55 -5.53 -1.92
C PHE A 391 20.08 -5.69 -1.92
N ASN A 392 20.80 -4.59 -2.02
CA ASN A 392 22.21 -4.60 -1.65
C ASN A 392 22.31 -4.75 -0.12
N ASN A 393 23.42 -5.27 0.40
CA ASN A 393 23.60 -5.45 1.84
C ASN A 393 23.30 -4.13 2.57
N GLN A 394 22.29 -4.15 3.45
CA GLN A 394 21.75 -3.02 4.22
C GLN A 394 20.74 -2.09 3.52
N GLN A 395 20.32 -2.36 2.28
CA GLN A 395 19.18 -1.66 1.69
C GLN A 395 17.84 -2.30 2.10
N ARG A 396 16.85 -1.45 2.37
CA ARG A 396 15.47 -1.85 2.66
C ARG A 396 14.51 -0.96 1.88
N ILE A 397 13.48 -1.54 1.28
CA ILE A 397 12.34 -0.76 0.74
C ILE A 397 11.46 -0.39 1.94
N GLU A 398 11.23 0.91 2.11
CA GLU A 398 10.31 1.46 3.11
C GLU A 398 8.90 1.61 2.54
N ALA A 399 8.76 1.86 1.24
CA ALA A 399 7.46 2.02 0.60
C ALA A 399 7.51 1.71 -0.90
N VAL A 400 6.38 1.23 -1.42
CA VAL A 400 6.10 1.09 -2.86
C VAL A 400 4.81 1.86 -3.12
N LEU A 401 4.88 2.91 -3.95
CA LEU A 401 3.83 3.91 -4.09
C LEU A 401 3.36 4.14 -5.51
#